data_AF-A0A258R371-F1
#
_entry.id   AF-A0A258R371-F1
#
_cell.length_a   1.000
_cell.length_b   1.000
_cell.length_c   1.000
_cell.angle_alpha   90.00
_cell.angle_beta   90.00
_cell.angle_gamma   90.00
#
_symmetry.space_group_name_H-M   'P 1'
#
loop_
_entity.id
_entity.type
_entity.pdbx_description
1 polymer ?
#
loop_
_entity_poly.entity_id
_entity_poly.type
_entity_poly.pdbx_seq_one_letter_code
_entity_poly.pdbx_strand_id
1 'polypeptide(L)'
;MVDAPASCDVPTASGLPRRAFLAAGAGALAVCMLPLEALARPTLDEALRAFTGGAPLNEGRVRLDLPPLVENGNAVGVVVDVDSPMSEADHVRRIALFNEKNPEAEIIQFQLGPRAGRARVATR
;
A
#
# COMPACT_ATOMS: atom_id res chain seq x y z
N MET A 1 77.91 14.17 -22.99
CA MET A 1 76.96 14.99 -22.23
C MET A 1 75.86 15.42 -23.18
N VAL A 2 74.93 14.50 -23.45
CA VAL A 2 73.69 14.79 -24.20
C VAL A 2 72.60 14.08 -23.40
N ASP A 3 71.75 14.88 -22.75
CA ASP A 3 70.61 14.46 -21.95
C ASP A 3 69.65 13.58 -22.74
N ALA A 4 69.23 12.47 -22.14
CA ALA A 4 68.10 11.66 -22.60
C ALA A 4 66.81 12.13 -21.90
N PRO A 5 65.67 12.24 -22.61
CA PRO A 5 64.48 12.91 -22.11
C PRO A 5 63.69 12.08 -21.09
N ALA A 6 63.05 12.80 -20.17
CA ALA A 6 62.05 12.31 -19.23
C ALA A 6 60.98 11.46 -19.92
N SER A 7 60.87 10.20 -19.51
CA SER A 7 59.79 9.30 -19.91
C SER A 7 58.49 9.72 -19.23
N CYS A 8 57.48 9.96 -20.05
CA CYS A 8 56.12 10.26 -19.65
C CYS A 8 55.47 8.97 -19.07
N ASP A 9 55.17 8.95 -17.78
CA ASP A 9 54.36 7.89 -17.18
C ASP A 9 52.90 8.07 -17.62
N VAL A 10 52.45 7.21 -18.53
CA VAL A 10 51.03 7.10 -18.89
C VAL A 10 50.37 6.20 -17.85
N PRO A 11 49.37 6.67 -17.08
CA PRO A 11 48.67 5.82 -16.13
C PRO A 11 47.92 4.74 -16.91
N THR A 12 48.42 3.50 -16.82
CA THR A 12 47.77 2.35 -17.43
C THR A 12 46.51 2.08 -16.60
N ALA A 13 45.34 2.32 -17.18
CA ALA A 13 44.07 2.01 -16.54
C ALA A 13 44.01 0.50 -16.24
N SER A 14 44.16 0.14 -14.97
CA SER A 14 44.03 -1.24 -14.52
C SER A 14 42.56 -1.64 -14.60
N GLY A 15 42.23 -2.45 -15.60
CA GLY A 15 40.91 -3.07 -15.70
C GLY A 15 40.58 -3.87 -14.43
N LEU A 16 39.28 -4.00 -14.12
CA LEU A 16 38.81 -4.73 -12.95
C LEU A 16 39.49 -6.11 -12.86
N PRO A 17 40.21 -6.41 -11.76
CA PRO A 17 40.89 -7.68 -11.63
C PRO A 17 39.86 -8.81 -11.64
N ARG A 18 40.14 -9.91 -12.34
CA ARG A 18 39.22 -11.07 -12.50
C ARG A 18 38.64 -11.54 -11.17
N ARG A 19 39.44 -11.47 -10.09
CA ARG A 19 39.02 -11.82 -8.72
C ARG A 19 37.95 -10.86 -8.18
N ALA A 20 38.05 -9.56 -8.45
CA ALA A 20 37.01 -8.60 -8.09
C ALA A 20 35.74 -8.83 -8.90
N PHE A 21 35.86 -9.18 -10.20
CA PHE A 21 34.70 -9.52 -11.02
C PHE A 21 33.98 -10.78 -10.53
N LEU A 22 34.72 -11.83 -10.19
CA LEU A 22 34.16 -13.06 -9.62
C LEU A 22 33.54 -12.82 -8.24
N ALA A 23 34.19 -12.04 -7.38
CA ALA A 23 33.66 -11.68 -6.07
C ALA A 23 32.38 -10.83 -6.19
N ALA A 24 32.33 -9.88 -7.12
CA ALA A 24 31.13 -9.09 -7.39
C ALA A 24 29.99 -9.94 -7.95
N GLY A 25 30.29 -10.87 -8.86
CA GLY A 25 29.32 -11.82 -9.40
C GLY A 25 28.74 -12.75 -8.32
N ALA A 26 29.59 -13.29 -7.45
CA ALA A 26 29.15 -14.11 -6.32
C ALA A 26 28.35 -13.31 -5.29
N GLY A 27 28.77 -12.07 -5.01
CA GLY A 27 28.05 -11.16 -4.13
C GLY A 27 26.66 -10.78 -4.66
N ALA A 28 26.55 -10.49 -5.96
CA ALA A 28 25.27 -10.21 -6.60
C ALA A 28 24.33 -11.44 -6.57
N LEU A 29 24.86 -12.64 -6.83
CA LEU A 29 24.07 -13.87 -6.73
C LEU A 29 23.60 -14.14 -5.30
N ALA A 30 24.44 -13.88 -4.30
CA ALA A 30 24.08 -14.01 -2.89
C ALA A 30 22.97 -13.02 -2.50
N VAL A 31 22.98 -11.79 -3.02
CA VAL A 31 21.91 -10.81 -2.80
C VAL A 31 20.59 -11.26 -3.44
N CYS A 32 20.62 -11.85 -4.64
CA CYS A 32 19.41 -12.40 -5.27
C CYS A 32 18.80 -13.61 -4.53
N MET A 33 19.58 -14.28 -3.68
CA MET A 33 19.14 -15.41 -2.86
C MET A 33 18.59 -14.98 -1.50
N LEU A 34 18.72 -13.70 -1.13
CA LEU A 34 18.07 -13.18 0.06
C LEU A 34 16.55 -13.28 -0.13
N PRO A 35 15.80 -13.74 0.88
CA PRO A 35 14.35 -13.70 0.80
C PRO A 35 13.92 -12.25 0.63
N LEU A 36 13.26 -11.92 -0.48
CA LEU A 36 12.36 -10.78 -0.47
C LEU A 36 11.30 -11.14 0.56
N GLU A 37 11.27 -10.43 1.69
CA GLU A 37 10.11 -10.40 2.55
C GLU A 37 8.91 -10.08 1.64
N ALA A 38 8.12 -11.10 1.32
CA ALA A 38 6.82 -10.87 0.70
C ALA A 38 6.08 -10.01 1.71
N LEU A 39 5.76 -8.76 1.35
CA LEU A 39 4.97 -7.87 2.18
C LEU A 39 3.74 -8.66 2.67
N ALA A 40 3.78 -9.05 3.94
CA ALA A 40 2.70 -9.80 4.55
C ALA A 40 1.45 -8.95 4.39
N ARG A 41 0.36 -9.57 3.92
CA ARG A 41 -0.90 -8.87 3.70
C ARG A 41 -1.39 -8.35 5.05
N PRO A 42 -1.83 -7.09 5.13
CA PRO A 42 -2.35 -6.58 6.37
C PRO A 42 -3.55 -7.44 6.78
N THR A 43 -3.50 -7.94 8.00
CA THR A 43 -4.67 -8.56 8.64
C THR A 43 -5.81 -7.56 8.71
N LEU A 44 -7.06 -8.03 8.88
CA LEU A 44 -8.21 -7.13 9.07
C LEU A 44 -7.94 -6.11 10.21
N ASP A 45 -7.34 -6.56 11.31
CA ASP A 45 -6.99 -5.70 12.44
C ASP A 45 -5.93 -4.66 12.11
N GLU A 46 -4.96 -4.98 11.26
CA GLU A 46 -3.98 -4.01 10.77
C GLU A 46 -4.62 -3.00 9.83
N ALA A 47 -5.49 -3.45 8.91
CA ALA A 47 -6.23 -2.58 8.01
C ALA A 47 -7.16 -1.61 8.78
N LEU A 48 -7.89 -2.12 9.77
CA LEU A 48 -8.74 -1.30 10.63
C LEU A 48 -7.92 -0.29 11.45
N ARG A 49 -6.81 -0.72 12.07
CA ARG A 49 -5.93 0.19 12.82
C ARG A 49 -5.32 1.27 11.92
N ALA A 50 -4.93 0.92 10.70
CA ALA A 50 -4.41 1.88 9.72
C ALA A 50 -5.50 2.90 9.31
N PHE A 51 -6.74 2.44 9.10
CA PHE A 51 -7.85 3.31 8.73
C PHE A 51 -8.27 4.26 9.87
N THR A 52 -8.43 3.74 11.09
CA THR A 52 -8.88 4.52 12.26
C THR A 52 -7.77 5.34 12.90
N GLY A 53 -6.50 5.07 12.56
CA GLY A 53 -5.35 5.64 13.26
C GLY A 53 -5.27 5.18 14.72
N GLY A 54 -5.83 4.01 15.04
CA GLY A 54 -5.88 3.47 16.41
C GLY A 54 -6.98 4.07 17.31
N ALA A 55 -7.88 4.89 16.76
CA ALA A 55 -9.02 5.39 17.52
C ALA A 55 -9.98 4.26 17.94
N PRO A 56 -10.63 4.35 19.12
CA PRO A 56 -11.60 3.36 19.56
C PRO A 56 -12.81 3.31 18.61
N LEU A 57 -13.30 2.09 18.35
CA LEU A 57 -14.48 1.86 17.52
C LEU A 57 -15.76 2.07 18.34
N ASN A 58 -16.69 2.85 17.78
CA ASN A 58 -18.00 3.10 18.37
C ASN A 58 -19.09 2.47 17.49
N GLU A 59 -20.06 1.81 18.12
CA GLU A 59 -21.17 1.17 17.41
C GLU A 59 -22.37 2.10 17.22
N GLY A 60 -23.27 1.74 16.29
CA GLY A 60 -24.65 2.25 16.25
C GLY A 60 -24.97 3.36 15.25
N ARG A 61 -23.98 4.07 14.69
CA ARG A 61 -24.25 5.15 13.71
C ARG A 61 -24.26 4.70 12.25
N VAL A 62 -23.76 3.49 11.97
CA VAL A 62 -23.58 2.98 10.61
C VAL A 62 -24.62 1.90 10.32
N ARG A 63 -25.36 2.07 9.23
CA ARG A 63 -26.27 1.06 8.68
C ARG A 63 -25.72 0.54 7.36
N LEU A 64 -25.59 -0.79 7.27
CA LEU A 64 -25.18 -1.51 6.08
C LEU A 64 -26.38 -2.27 5.52
N ASP A 65 -26.75 -1.98 4.28
CA ASP A 65 -27.87 -2.59 3.57
C ASP A 65 -27.34 -3.39 2.38
N LEU A 66 -27.66 -4.68 2.39
CA LEU A 66 -27.16 -5.73 1.50
C LEU A 66 -28.30 -6.74 1.28
N PRO A 67 -28.46 -7.27 0.05
CA PRO A 67 -29.43 -8.33 -0.20
C PRO A 67 -29.06 -9.62 0.59
N PRO A 68 -30.04 -10.35 1.13
CA PRO A 68 -29.78 -11.54 1.94
C PRO A 68 -29.24 -12.73 1.13
N LEU A 69 -29.54 -12.76 -0.17
CA LEU A 69 -29.05 -13.75 -1.10
C LEU A 69 -28.71 -13.08 -2.42
N VAL A 70 -27.57 -13.47 -2.98
CA VAL A 70 -27.14 -13.06 -4.31
C VAL A 70 -27.04 -14.33 -5.15
N GLU A 71 -27.94 -14.49 -6.12
CA GLU A 71 -27.95 -15.65 -7.02
C GLU A 71 -26.74 -15.68 -7.96
N ASN A 72 -26.23 -14.49 -8.34
CA ASN A 72 -25.08 -14.32 -9.22
C ASN A 72 -24.03 -13.44 -8.54
N GLY A 73 -22.93 -14.03 -8.06
CA GLY A 73 -21.86 -13.34 -7.32
C GLY A 73 -21.00 -12.35 -8.10
N ASN A 74 -21.45 -11.89 -9.27
CA ASN A 74 -20.68 -11.02 -10.16
C ASN A 74 -20.81 -9.53 -9.79
N ALA A 75 -21.87 -9.15 -9.08
CA ALA A 75 -22.08 -7.81 -8.55
C ALA A 75 -23.01 -7.87 -7.33
N VAL A 76 -22.64 -7.21 -6.24
CA VAL A 76 -23.43 -7.17 -5.01
C VAL A 76 -23.69 -5.72 -4.66
N GLY A 77 -24.95 -5.30 -4.75
CA GLY A 77 -25.33 -3.95 -4.33
C GLY A 77 -25.09 -3.76 -2.84
N VAL A 78 -24.28 -2.75 -2.49
CA VAL A 78 -23.99 -2.36 -1.10
C VAL A 78 -24.42 -0.92 -0.91
N VAL A 79 -25.20 -0.65 0.14
CA VAL A 79 -25.51 0.71 0.58
C VAL A 79 -25.01 0.90 2.01
N VAL A 80 -24.25 1.97 2.23
CA VAL A 80 -23.82 2.40 3.56
C VAL A 80 -24.47 3.74 3.85
N ASP A 81 -25.19 3.83 4.97
CA ASP A 81 -25.83 5.05 5.47
C ASP A 81 -25.32 5.32 6.88
N VAL A 82 -24.80 6.52 7.12
CA VAL A 82 -24.25 6.93 8.41
C VAL A 82 -25.05 8.10 8.95
N ASP A 83 -25.51 7.96 10.19
CA ASP A 83 -26.19 9.04 10.91
C ASP A 83 -25.21 10.16 11.24
N SER A 84 -25.33 11.28 10.53
CA SER A 84 -24.50 12.46 10.71
C SER A 84 -25.24 13.70 10.20
N PRO A 85 -25.11 14.84 10.91
CA PRO A 85 -25.67 16.11 10.46
C PRO A 85 -24.98 16.68 9.22
N MET A 86 -23.79 16.16 8.84
CA MET A 86 -23.02 16.63 7.68
C MET A 86 -22.77 18.14 7.64
N SER A 87 -22.56 18.73 8.81
CA SER A 87 -22.22 20.14 9.00
C SER A 87 -20.70 20.37 8.92
N GLU A 88 -20.26 21.62 8.84
CA GLU A 88 -18.82 21.94 8.87
C GLU A 88 -18.13 21.42 10.15
N ALA A 89 -18.83 21.49 11.29
CA ALA A 89 -18.32 21.05 12.60
C ALA A 89 -18.41 19.53 12.82
N ASP A 90 -19.46 18.88 12.31
CA ASP A 90 -19.72 17.45 12.47
C ASP A 90 -20.19 16.85 11.13
N HIS A 91 -19.28 16.14 10.48
CA HIS A 91 -19.53 15.40 9.23
C HIS A 91 -18.67 14.14 9.17
N VAL A 92 -19.14 13.16 8.42
CA VAL A 92 -18.36 11.99 8.05
C VAL A 92 -17.26 12.42 7.07
N ARG A 93 -16.01 12.06 7.39
CA ARG A 93 -14.84 12.34 6.54
C ARG A 93 -14.50 11.18 5.62
N ARG A 94 -14.63 9.95 6.13
CA ARG A 94 -14.29 8.73 5.40
C ARG A 94 -15.26 7.62 5.74
N ILE A 95 -15.62 6.83 4.74
CA ILE A 95 -16.31 5.54 4.88
C ILE A 95 -15.43 4.52 4.18
N ALA A 96 -15.12 3.40 4.83
CA ALA A 96 -14.39 2.30 4.21
C ALA A 96 -15.14 0.98 4.41
N LEU A 97 -15.07 0.11 3.41
CA LEU A 97 -15.65 -1.23 3.44
C LEU A 97 -14.51 -2.26 3.48
N PHE A 98 -14.60 -3.18 4.44
CA PHE A 98 -13.61 -4.23 4.61
C PHE A 98 -14.27 -5.61 4.49
N ASN A 99 -13.53 -6.59 3.97
CA ASN A 99 -13.93 -7.99 3.91
C ASN A 99 -12.73 -8.89 4.22
N GLU A 100 -12.80 -9.58 5.34
CA GLU A 100 -11.75 -10.49 5.83
C GLU A 100 -11.45 -11.65 4.87
N LYS A 101 -12.43 -12.08 4.08
CA LYS A 101 -12.27 -13.20 3.14
C LYS A 101 -11.63 -12.80 1.83
N ASN A 102 -11.47 -11.50 1.58
CA ASN A 102 -10.80 -11.03 0.39
C ASN A 102 -9.27 -11.00 0.62
N PRO A 103 -8.45 -11.34 -0.41
CA PRO A 103 -6.99 -11.23 -0.31
C PRO A 103 -6.52 -9.83 0.11
N GLU A 104 -7.21 -8.80 -0.39
CA GLU A 104 -7.10 -7.42 0.08
C GLU A 104 -8.34 -7.11 0.92
N ALA A 105 -8.14 -6.86 2.22
CA ALA A 105 -9.23 -6.66 3.15
C ALA A 105 -9.99 -5.36 2.85
N GLU A 106 -9.30 -4.28 2.50
CA GLU A 106 -9.93 -3.02 2.10
C GLU A 106 -10.50 -3.14 0.68
N ILE A 107 -11.82 -3.06 0.55
CA ILE A 107 -12.51 -3.10 -0.74
C ILE A 107 -12.55 -1.71 -1.37
N ILE A 108 -13.00 -0.72 -0.60
CA ILE A 108 -13.22 0.64 -1.08
C ILE A 108 -13.20 1.63 0.08
N GLN A 109 -12.72 2.84 -0.21
CA GLN A 109 -12.80 4.00 0.66
C GLN A 109 -13.45 5.17 -0.07
N PHE A 110 -14.41 5.82 0.58
CA PHE A 110 -15.05 7.05 0.15
C PHE A 110 -14.61 8.19 1.06
N GLN A 111 -14.25 9.32 0.48
CA GLN A 111 -14.02 10.56 1.21
C GLN A 111 -15.26 11.44 1.06
N LEU A 112 -15.75 11.93 2.18
CA LEU A 112 -16.93 12.78 2.29
C LEU A 112 -16.53 14.10 2.94
N GLY A 113 -17.33 15.13 2.69
CA GLY A 113 -17.22 16.42 3.35
C GLY A 113 -18.61 17.01 3.60
N PRO A 114 -18.70 18.14 4.33
CA PRO A 114 -19.97 18.76 4.71
C PRO A 114 -20.91 18.98 3.52
N ARG A 115 -20.32 19.32 2.36
CA ARG A 115 -21.03 19.62 1.13
C ARG A 115 -21.75 18.43 0.50
N ALA A 116 -21.50 17.20 0.96
CA ALA A 116 -22.22 16.03 0.50
C ALA A 116 -23.69 16.01 0.99
N GLY A 117 -24.03 16.78 2.03
CA GLY A 117 -25.39 16.92 2.57
C GLY A 117 -25.94 15.68 3.28
N ARG A 118 -25.49 14.48 2.91
CA ARG A 118 -25.82 13.21 3.57
C ARG A 118 -24.62 12.25 3.48
N ALA A 119 -24.35 11.53 4.55
CA ALA A 119 -23.35 10.46 4.56
C ALA A 119 -23.97 9.13 4.08
N ARG A 120 -24.29 9.04 2.78
CA ARG A 120 -24.82 7.81 2.16
C ARG A 120 -24.08 7.50 0.88
N VAL A 121 -23.58 6.27 0.75
CA VAL A 121 -22.89 5.77 -0.45
C VAL A 121 -23.53 4.47 -0.92
N ALA A 122 -23.56 4.26 -2.23
CA ALA A 122 -24.07 3.05 -2.87
C ALA A 122 -23.09 2.59 -3.95
N THR A 123 -22.71 1.32 -3.92
CA THR A 123 -21.75 0.71 -4.86
C THR A 123 -22.17 -0.73 -5.20
N ARG A 124 -21.48 -1.35 -6.16
CA ARG A 124 -21.71 -2.74 -6.61
C ARG A 124 -20.41 -3.53 -6.66
#